data_AF-A0A3D6B8G3-F1
#
_entry.id   AF-A0A3D6B8G3-F1
#
_cell.length_a   1.000
_cell.length_b   1.000
_cell.length_c   1.000
_cell.angle_alpha   90.00
_cell.angle_beta   90.00
_cell.angle_gamma   90.00
#
_symmetry.space_group_name_H-M   'P 1'
#
loop_
_entity.id
_entity.type
_entity.pdbx_description
1 polymer ?
#
loop_
_entity_poly.entity_id
_entity_poly.type
_entity_poly.pdbx_seq_one_letter_code
_entity_poly.pdbx_strand_id
1 'polypeptide(L)'
;MQGLLLSILLFTKKINHTANVVLTIAMLALSIDVFHSAYIIFGYYKEMPGFIGITYAFPFLYGPIFYLYAKLISSSSNDFKLKYYLHFIPFFIVVIYGIAFVYLKSSEFKFALLRGEVETPLVLELMNYLKPFYGIIYVFLTIRVVRVYNNRIRNSYSNIERINLNWLKHLTIGLSVIWGVVVISYVVHAVADKNIEMDGFIYMSASVLIYSIGYLSLRQPQIFDQVINKSEERPEPERKTKTAEITSYQKSGLADTEAKSHLDNLLRMMDTDKPYLNCDLTLRNLAEKLSVSPHNLSEILNTRINQNFYDFINRYRVEEVKRRLAENESQKYSLIAIAFDSGFNSKSAFNTIFKKHTGTTPSQYRKQLT
;
A
#
# COMPACT_ATOMS: atom_id res chain seq x y z
N MET A 1 -3.12 -15.08 19.20
CA MET A 1 -3.72 -16.17 18.39
C MET A 1 -4.01 -15.76 16.94
N GLN A 2 -4.70 -14.64 16.67
CA GLN A 2 -5.09 -14.28 15.30
C GLN A 2 -3.93 -14.00 14.34
N GLY A 3 -2.83 -13.41 14.81
CA GLY A 3 -1.62 -13.22 13.98
C GLY A 3 -0.98 -14.53 13.54
N LEU A 4 -0.98 -15.57 14.37
CA LEU A 4 -0.48 -16.90 14.01
C LEU A 4 -1.34 -17.58 12.94
N LEU A 5 -2.67 -17.48 13.05
CA LEU A 5 -3.60 -17.98 12.04
C LEU A 5 -3.40 -17.28 10.69
N LEU A 6 -3.21 -15.96 10.69
CA LEU A 6 -2.88 -15.18 9.49
C LEU A 6 -1.55 -15.62 8.87
N SER A 7 -0.53 -15.84 9.69
CA SER A 7 0.78 -16.31 9.24
C SER A 7 0.71 -17.67 8.55
N ILE A 8 -0.06 -18.61 9.10
CA ILE A 8 -0.28 -19.94 8.50
C ILE A 8 -1.04 -19.82 7.18
N LEU A 9 -2.11 -19.03 7.14
CA LEU A 9 -2.91 -18.82 5.93
C LEU A 9 -2.10 -18.19 4.79
N LEU A 10 -1.24 -17.22 5.11
CA LEU A 10 -0.37 -16.55 4.14
C LEU A 10 0.76 -17.45 3.61
N PHE A 11 1.35 -18.28 4.48
CA PHE A 11 2.48 -19.13 4.11
C PHE A 11 2.09 -20.25 3.12
N THR A 12 0.85 -20.71 3.15
CA THR A 12 0.37 -21.80 2.28
C THR A 12 0.09 -21.38 0.83
N LYS A 13 0.28 -20.11 0.45
CA LYS A 13 -0.11 -19.58 -0.88
C LYS A 13 1.08 -19.46 -1.85
N LYS A 14 0.92 -20.02 -3.05
CA LYS A 14 1.97 -20.08 -4.10
C LYS A 14 2.15 -18.79 -4.91
N ILE A 15 1.11 -17.98 -5.06
CA ILE A 15 1.18 -16.73 -5.84
C ILE A 15 1.69 -15.61 -4.93
N ASN A 16 2.59 -14.75 -5.45
CA ASN A 16 3.30 -13.73 -4.67
C ASN A 16 4.02 -14.30 -3.43
N HIS A 17 4.45 -15.56 -3.49
CA HIS A 17 4.99 -16.31 -2.35
C HIS A 17 6.02 -15.51 -1.54
N THR A 18 7.00 -14.88 -2.19
CA THR A 18 8.01 -14.05 -1.49
C THR A 18 7.40 -12.89 -0.71
N ALA A 19 6.44 -12.16 -1.28
CA ALA A 19 5.77 -11.07 -0.58
C ALA A 19 4.93 -11.61 0.59
N ASN A 20 4.21 -12.72 0.38
CA ASN A 20 3.43 -13.35 1.44
C ASN A 20 4.31 -13.83 2.59
N VAL A 21 5.48 -14.42 2.31
CA VAL A 21 6.47 -14.80 3.34
C VAL A 21 6.94 -13.59 4.12
N VAL A 22 7.26 -12.47 3.46
CA VAL A 22 7.67 -11.23 4.15
C VAL A 22 6.56 -10.73 5.09
N LEU A 23 5.30 -10.75 4.65
CA LEU A 23 4.17 -10.38 5.49
C LEU A 23 3.95 -11.37 6.65
N THR A 24 4.10 -12.67 6.39
CA THR A 24 4.04 -13.72 7.41
C THR A 24 5.05 -13.47 8.52
N ILE A 25 6.30 -13.17 8.18
CA ILE A 25 7.36 -12.84 9.15
C ILE A 25 6.97 -11.60 9.95
N ALA A 26 6.41 -10.57 9.31
CA ALA A 26 5.94 -9.36 10.00
C ALA A 26 4.82 -9.69 11.01
N MET A 27 3.85 -10.51 10.62
CA MET A 27 2.73 -10.92 11.48
C MET A 27 3.20 -11.81 12.65
N LEU A 28 4.18 -12.69 12.42
CA LEU A 28 4.81 -13.50 13.49
C LEU A 28 5.54 -12.60 14.48
N ALA A 29 6.35 -11.66 13.99
CA ALA A 29 7.08 -10.72 14.84
C ALA A 29 6.12 -9.85 15.69
N LEU A 30 5.04 -9.33 15.10
CA LEU A 30 4.01 -8.59 15.85
C LEU A 30 3.30 -9.48 16.88
N SER A 31 3.06 -10.75 16.56
CA SER A 31 2.44 -11.69 17.50
C SER A 31 3.34 -12.00 18.69
N ILE A 32 4.65 -12.18 18.45
CA ILE A 32 5.66 -12.37 19.49
C ILE A 32 5.75 -11.12 20.37
N ASP A 33 5.68 -9.92 19.79
CA ASP A 33 5.74 -8.66 20.53
C ASP A 33 4.53 -8.46 21.47
N VAL A 34 3.32 -8.76 20.98
CA VAL A 34 2.10 -8.74 21.82
C VAL A 34 2.13 -9.81 22.90
N PHE A 35 2.70 -10.99 22.62
CA PHE A 35 2.87 -12.02 23.64
C PHE A 35 3.90 -11.60 24.69
N HIS A 36 5.01 -10.99 24.26
CA HIS A 36 6.06 -10.49 25.14
C HIS A 36 5.55 -9.37 26.05
N SER A 37 4.71 -8.47 25.54
CA SER A 37 4.10 -7.44 26.38
C SER A 37 3.18 -8.01 27.45
N ALA A 38 2.37 -9.03 27.12
CA ALA A 38 1.59 -9.76 28.11
C ALA A 38 2.50 -10.43 29.16
N TYR A 39 3.61 -11.04 28.74
CA TYR A 39 4.62 -11.61 29.63
C TYR A 39 5.23 -10.60 30.61
N ILE A 40 5.42 -9.34 30.20
CA ILE A 40 5.85 -8.25 31.08
C ILE A 40 4.72 -7.81 32.02
N ILE A 41 3.53 -7.50 31.47
CA ILE A 41 2.38 -6.95 32.22
C ILE A 41 1.92 -7.92 33.32
N PHE A 42 1.81 -9.21 33.02
CA PHE A 42 1.38 -10.22 33.99
C PHE A 42 2.48 -10.65 34.96
N GLY A 43 3.71 -10.14 34.81
CA GLY A 43 4.80 -10.43 35.73
C GLY A 43 5.48 -11.79 35.52
N TYR A 44 5.15 -12.53 34.46
CA TYR A 44 5.77 -13.83 34.14
C TYR A 44 7.30 -13.74 33.96
N TYR A 45 7.82 -12.54 33.69
CA TYR A 45 9.25 -12.29 33.64
C TYR A 45 10.02 -12.56 34.94
N LYS A 46 9.33 -12.60 36.07
CA LYS A 46 9.90 -12.98 37.36
C LYS A 46 10.22 -14.48 37.44
N GLU A 47 9.37 -15.31 36.84
CA GLU A 47 9.52 -16.76 36.83
C GLU A 47 10.38 -17.24 35.65
N MET A 48 10.29 -16.56 34.50
CA MET A 48 10.99 -16.95 33.27
C MET A 48 11.89 -15.83 32.71
N PRO A 49 12.87 -15.31 33.46
CA PRO A 49 13.69 -14.14 33.09
C PRO A 49 14.52 -14.31 31.79
N GLY A 50 14.61 -15.53 31.26
CA GLY A 50 15.24 -15.83 29.98
C GLY A 50 14.74 -14.96 28.82
N PHE A 51 13.46 -14.58 28.81
CA PHE A 51 12.82 -13.85 27.72
C PHE A 51 12.86 -12.32 27.86
N ILE A 52 13.50 -11.78 28.89
CA ILE A 52 13.65 -10.33 29.06
C ILE A 52 14.43 -9.75 27.87
N GLY A 53 13.84 -8.73 27.22
CA GLY A 53 14.45 -7.97 26.13
C GLY A 53 14.41 -8.63 24.74
N ILE A 54 13.87 -9.84 24.57
CA ILE A 54 13.96 -10.58 23.28
C ILE A 54 13.35 -9.84 22.08
N THR A 55 12.41 -8.94 22.33
CA THR A 55 11.71 -8.12 21.33
C THR A 55 12.35 -6.76 21.10
N TYR A 56 13.42 -6.42 21.83
CA TYR A 56 14.05 -5.09 21.78
C TYR A 56 14.55 -4.72 20.37
N ALA A 57 14.92 -5.70 19.56
CA ALA A 57 15.34 -5.50 18.16
C ALA A 57 14.17 -5.28 17.19
N PHE A 58 12.94 -5.68 17.53
CA PHE A 58 11.82 -5.75 16.59
C PHE A 58 11.39 -4.41 15.97
N PRO A 59 11.48 -3.26 16.67
CA PRO A 59 11.25 -1.95 16.05
C PRO A 59 12.11 -1.71 14.79
N PHE A 60 13.33 -2.28 14.74
CA PHE A 60 14.21 -2.22 13.59
C PHE A 60 13.91 -3.25 12.49
N LEU A 61 13.02 -4.21 12.78
CA LEU A 61 12.50 -5.16 11.79
C LEU A 61 11.28 -4.57 11.06
N TYR A 62 10.36 -3.94 11.79
CA TYR A 62 9.04 -3.53 11.25
C TYR A 62 9.14 -2.52 10.10
N GLY A 63 10.00 -1.51 10.21
CA GLY A 63 10.17 -0.54 9.13
C GLY A 63 10.57 -1.20 7.79
N PRO A 64 11.73 -1.87 7.73
CA PRO A 64 12.20 -2.57 6.55
C PRO A 64 11.23 -3.61 6.00
N ILE A 65 10.57 -4.37 6.87
CA ILE A 65 9.73 -5.49 6.42
C ILE A 65 8.49 -4.99 5.67
N PHE A 66 7.82 -3.94 6.16
CA PHE A 66 6.65 -3.37 5.49
C PHE A 66 7.04 -2.58 4.22
N TYR A 67 8.20 -1.91 4.22
CA TYR A 67 8.73 -1.29 3.01
C TYR A 67 9.10 -2.32 1.93
N LEU A 68 9.79 -3.40 2.31
CA LEU A 68 10.15 -4.48 1.40
C LEU A 68 8.89 -5.15 0.84
N TYR A 69 7.92 -5.42 1.71
CA TYR A 69 6.63 -5.95 1.30
C TYR A 69 5.95 -5.04 0.25
N ALA A 70 5.87 -3.74 0.52
CA ALA A 70 5.31 -2.75 -0.41
C ALA A 70 6.06 -2.74 -1.74
N LYS A 71 7.40 -2.85 -1.72
CA LYS A 71 8.24 -2.94 -2.92
C LYS A 71 7.92 -4.18 -3.72
N LEU A 72 7.90 -5.36 -3.09
CA LEU A 72 7.65 -6.65 -3.75
C LEU A 72 6.27 -6.71 -4.41
N ILE A 73 5.23 -6.15 -3.77
CA ILE A 73 3.89 -6.16 -4.34
C ILE A 73 3.66 -5.09 -5.42
N SER A 74 4.50 -4.06 -5.43
CA SER A 74 4.43 -2.93 -6.37
C SER A 74 5.36 -3.10 -7.58
N SER A 75 6.38 -3.96 -7.49
CA SER A 75 7.30 -4.25 -8.59
C SER A 75 6.86 -5.48 -9.38
N SER A 76 6.92 -5.36 -10.70
CA SER A 76 6.68 -6.45 -11.64
C SER A 76 7.86 -7.40 -11.78
N SER A 77 9.09 -6.95 -11.50
CA SER A 77 10.27 -7.83 -11.47
C SER A 77 10.49 -8.41 -10.07
N ASN A 78 10.71 -9.73 -10.01
CA ASN A 78 11.12 -10.47 -8.82
C ASN A 78 12.62 -10.30 -8.51
N ASP A 79 13.25 -9.21 -8.97
CA ASP A 79 14.67 -8.96 -8.73
C ASP A 79 14.86 -8.57 -7.26
N PHE A 80 14.95 -9.57 -6.40
CA PHE A 80 15.38 -9.40 -5.03
C PHE A 80 16.84 -8.95 -5.07
N LYS A 81 17.10 -7.69 -4.72
CA LYS A 81 18.44 -7.12 -4.76
C LYS A 81 19.08 -7.25 -3.38
N LEU A 82 20.35 -7.63 -3.33
CA LEU A 82 21.13 -7.76 -2.10
C LEU A 82 21.04 -6.51 -1.20
N LYS A 83 20.90 -5.33 -1.82
CA LYS A 83 20.69 -4.05 -1.12
C LYS A 83 19.48 -4.02 -0.19
N TYR A 84 18.48 -4.89 -0.36
CA TYR A 84 17.35 -4.96 0.55
C TYR A 84 17.72 -5.52 1.93
N TYR A 85 18.72 -6.41 2.00
CA TYR A 85 19.22 -6.92 3.28
C TYR A 85 19.94 -5.85 4.11
N LEU A 86 20.53 -4.83 3.46
CA LEU A 86 21.19 -3.73 4.15
C LEU A 86 20.23 -2.95 5.06
N HIS A 87 18.94 -2.93 4.72
CA HIS A 87 17.93 -2.28 5.56
C HIS A 87 17.75 -2.98 6.92
N PHE A 88 18.10 -4.27 7.05
CA PHE A 88 17.97 -5.04 8.29
C PHE A 88 19.25 -5.00 9.15
N ILE A 89 20.30 -4.28 8.74
CA ILE A 89 21.54 -4.15 9.52
C ILE A 89 21.27 -3.67 10.96
N PRO A 90 20.48 -2.62 11.21
CA PRO A 90 20.19 -2.18 12.59
C PRO A 90 19.53 -3.26 13.44
N PHE A 91 18.63 -4.06 12.86
CA PHE A 91 18.02 -5.20 13.54
C PHE A 91 19.08 -6.21 13.99
N PHE A 92 19.99 -6.62 13.09
CA PHE A 92 21.03 -7.59 13.44
C PHE A 92 22.06 -7.03 14.43
N ILE A 93 22.40 -5.74 14.36
CA ILE A 93 23.26 -5.08 15.35
C ILE A 93 22.63 -5.20 16.74
N VAL A 94 21.34 -4.86 16.88
CA VAL A 94 20.64 -4.92 18.16
C VAL A 94 20.53 -6.36 18.67
N VAL A 95 20.30 -7.33 17.79
CA VAL A 95 20.28 -8.76 18.17
C VAL A 95 21.64 -9.22 18.68
N ILE A 96 22.72 -8.94 17.95
CA ILE A 96 24.09 -9.36 18.32
C ILE A 96 24.50 -8.73 19.66
N TYR A 97 24.28 -7.43 19.83
CA TYR A 97 24.55 -6.74 21.10
C TYR A 97 23.64 -7.24 22.22
N GLY A 98 22.36 -7.48 21.94
CA GLY A 98 21.42 -8.07 22.88
C GLY A 98 21.90 -9.43 23.39
N ILE A 99 22.40 -10.30 22.52
CA ILE A 99 22.97 -11.61 22.90
C ILE A 99 24.16 -11.42 23.86
N ALA A 100 25.12 -10.58 23.48
CA ALA A 100 26.37 -10.41 24.22
C ALA A 100 26.16 -9.71 25.59
N PHE A 101 25.29 -8.71 25.65
CA PHE A 101 25.18 -7.80 26.80
C PHE A 101 23.90 -7.97 27.63
N VAL A 102 22.89 -8.71 27.15
CA VAL A 102 21.62 -8.89 27.87
C VAL A 102 21.19 -10.37 27.94
N TYR A 103 20.98 -11.05 26.82
CA TYR A 103 20.29 -12.34 26.79
C TYR A 103 21.06 -13.46 27.48
N LEU A 104 22.39 -13.50 27.35
CA LEU A 104 23.26 -14.48 27.98
C LEU A 104 23.66 -14.12 29.43
N LYS A 105 23.23 -12.97 29.94
CA LYS A 105 23.52 -12.55 31.32
C LYS A 105 22.62 -13.25 32.33
N SER A 106 23.05 -13.24 33.59
CA SER A 106 22.31 -13.83 34.71
C SER A 106 20.94 -13.18 34.87
N SER A 107 20.02 -13.90 35.53
CA SER A 107 18.69 -13.36 35.82
C SER A 107 18.77 -12.12 36.71
N GLU A 108 19.70 -12.12 37.68
CA GLU A 108 19.99 -10.97 38.54
C GLU A 108 20.37 -9.73 37.74
N PHE A 109 21.29 -9.87 36.78
CA PHE A 109 21.68 -8.75 35.89
C PHE A 109 20.47 -8.22 35.10
N LYS A 110 19.63 -9.10 34.56
CA LYS A 110 18.44 -8.71 33.80
C LYS A 110 17.43 -7.95 34.66
N PHE A 111 17.22 -8.37 35.92
CA PHE A 111 16.35 -7.64 36.85
C PHE A 111 16.95 -6.30 37.26
N ALA A 112 18.26 -6.24 37.52
CA ALA A 112 18.95 -5.01 37.85
C ALA A 112 18.87 -4.00 36.69
N LEU A 113 19.04 -4.46 35.45
CA LEU A 113 18.85 -3.65 34.24
C LEU A 113 17.40 -3.12 34.11
N LEU A 114 16.39 -3.98 34.32
CA LEU A 114 14.98 -3.55 34.29
C LEU A 114 14.62 -2.53 35.38
N ARG A 115 15.25 -2.62 36.56
CA ARG A 115 15.05 -1.67 37.66
C ARG A 115 15.87 -0.38 37.50
N GLY A 116 16.72 -0.29 36.49
CA GLY A 116 17.63 0.85 36.30
C GLY A 116 18.78 0.89 37.32
N GLU A 117 19.09 -0.24 37.98
CA GLU A 117 20.20 -0.37 38.92
C GLU A 117 21.55 -0.54 38.21
N VAL A 118 21.52 -0.92 36.93
CA VAL A 118 22.68 -1.06 36.06
C VAL A 118 22.45 -0.27 34.78
N GLU A 119 23.52 0.38 34.29
CA GLU A 119 23.48 1.14 33.06
C GLU A 119 23.10 0.27 31.86
N THR A 120 22.30 0.86 30.97
CA THR A 120 21.97 0.23 29.70
C THR A 120 23.21 0.21 28.80
N PRO A 121 23.53 -0.90 28.12
CA PRO A 121 24.65 -0.93 27.19
C PRO A 121 24.56 0.19 26.15
N LEU A 122 25.64 0.95 25.94
CA LEU A 122 25.71 2.16 25.09
C LEU A 122 25.04 1.99 23.72
N VAL A 123 25.26 0.85 23.06
CA VAL A 123 24.67 0.59 21.73
C VAL A 123 23.16 0.44 21.81
N LEU A 124 22.63 -0.22 22.84
CA LEU A 124 21.18 -0.36 23.02
C LEU A 124 20.57 1.01 23.34
N GLU A 125 21.21 1.80 24.20
CA GLU A 125 20.77 3.16 24.51
C GLU A 125 20.72 4.05 23.25
N LEU A 126 21.79 4.05 22.44
CA LEU A 126 21.83 4.77 21.18
C LEU A 126 20.70 4.32 20.24
N MET A 127 20.49 3.01 20.11
CA MET A 127 19.40 2.46 19.30
C MET A 127 18.04 2.90 19.84
N ASN A 128 17.86 2.99 21.16
CA ASN A 128 16.63 3.50 21.75
C ASN A 128 16.28 4.90 21.22
N TYR A 129 17.25 5.81 21.14
CA TYR A 129 17.03 7.16 20.60
C TYR A 129 16.83 7.20 19.08
N LEU A 130 17.47 6.28 18.33
CA LEU A 130 17.32 6.21 16.86
C LEU A 130 16.01 5.57 16.42
N LYS A 131 15.39 4.73 17.26
CA LYS A 131 14.15 3.99 17.00
C LYS A 131 13.02 4.84 16.37
N PRO A 132 12.59 5.98 16.95
CA PRO A 132 11.51 6.78 16.36
C PRO A 132 11.83 7.33 14.97
N PHE A 133 13.06 7.82 14.75
CA PHE A 133 13.50 8.33 13.45
C PHE A 133 13.49 7.22 12.39
N TYR A 134 14.00 6.05 12.77
CA TYR A 134 14.01 4.87 11.91
C TYR A 134 12.59 4.49 11.48
N GLY A 135 11.65 4.43 12.43
CA GLY A 135 10.23 4.19 12.14
C GLY A 135 9.62 5.19 11.16
N ILE A 136 9.81 6.49 11.39
CA ILE A 136 9.30 7.56 10.53
C ILE A 136 9.84 7.44 9.10
N ILE A 137 11.14 7.18 8.94
CA ILE A 137 11.78 7.00 7.63
C ILE A 137 11.08 5.89 6.85
N TYR A 138 10.86 4.72 7.47
CA TYR A 138 10.25 3.59 6.77
C TYR A 138 8.75 3.76 6.53
N VAL A 139 8.02 4.46 7.41
CA VAL A 139 6.65 4.89 7.12
C VAL A 139 6.63 5.77 5.87
N PHE A 140 7.49 6.78 5.79
CA PHE A 140 7.58 7.66 4.62
C PHE A 140 7.95 6.91 3.33
N LEU A 141 8.96 6.03 3.38
CA LEU A 141 9.37 5.22 2.24
C LEU A 141 8.23 4.31 1.75
N THR A 142 7.50 3.69 2.68
CA THR A 142 6.35 2.83 2.36
C THR A 142 5.22 3.64 1.72
N ILE A 143 4.86 4.80 2.28
CA ILE A 143 3.88 5.72 1.70
C ILE A 143 4.28 6.11 0.27
N ARG A 144 5.55 6.44 0.03
CA ARG A 144 6.05 6.81 -1.30
C ARG A 144 5.84 5.67 -2.30
N VAL A 145 6.17 4.44 -1.93
CA VAL A 145 6.00 3.27 -2.81
C VAL A 145 4.52 3.08 -3.18
N VAL A 146 3.62 3.13 -2.19
CA VAL A 146 2.18 2.97 -2.40
C VAL A 146 1.62 4.08 -3.29
N ARG A 147 2.00 5.34 -3.05
CA ARG A 147 1.56 6.50 -3.85
C ARG A 147 2.02 6.40 -5.30
N VAL A 148 3.31 6.11 -5.52
CA VAL A 148 3.87 5.98 -6.87
C VAL A 148 3.19 4.84 -7.65
N TYR A 149 2.94 3.71 -6.99
CA TYR A 149 2.21 2.60 -7.61
C TYR A 149 0.77 2.97 -7.98
N ASN A 150 0.01 3.53 -7.04
CA ASN A 150 -1.39 3.91 -7.28
C ASN A 150 -1.51 4.99 -8.36
N ASN A 151 -0.55 5.92 -8.46
CA ASN A 151 -0.53 6.89 -9.56
C ASN A 151 -0.22 6.22 -10.90
N ARG A 152 0.72 5.28 -10.94
CA ARG A 152 1.06 4.56 -12.18
C ARG A 152 -0.15 3.82 -12.74
N ILE A 153 -0.87 3.04 -11.91
CA ILE A 153 -2.04 2.29 -12.40
C ILE A 153 -3.15 3.23 -12.89
N ARG A 154 -3.36 4.39 -12.27
CA ARG A 154 -4.34 5.40 -12.73
C ARG A 154 -3.95 6.05 -14.04
N ASN A 155 -2.66 6.14 -14.34
CA ASN A 155 -2.18 6.63 -15.62
C ASN A 155 -2.23 5.57 -16.73
N SER A 156 -2.39 4.29 -16.39
CA SER A 156 -2.28 3.20 -17.36
C SER A 156 -3.57 2.39 -17.59
N TYR A 157 -4.49 2.36 -16.62
CA TYR A 157 -5.67 1.48 -16.66
C TYR A 157 -6.98 2.26 -16.43
N SER A 158 -8.02 1.91 -17.18
CA SER A 158 -9.36 2.49 -17.03
C SER A 158 -10.14 1.85 -15.86
N ASN A 159 -9.73 0.66 -15.44
CA ASN A 159 -10.24 -0.06 -14.30
C ASN A 159 -9.09 -0.45 -13.37
N ILE A 160 -9.17 -0.04 -12.10
CA ILE A 160 -8.10 -0.25 -11.11
C ILE A 160 -8.56 -1.08 -9.91
N GLU A 161 -9.82 -1.52 -9.86
CA GLU A 161 -10.37 -2.11 -8.64
C GLU A 161 -9.65 -3.38 -8.20
N ARG A 162 -9.20 -4.19 -9.16
CA ARG A 162 -8.46 -5.44 -8.90
C ARG A 162 -6.97 -5.26 -8.69
N ILE A 163 -6.41 -4.14 -9.17
CA ILE A 163 -4.96 -3.92 -9.20
C ILE A 163 -4.47 -2.85 -8.22
N ASN A 164 -5.36 -2.06 -7.60
CA ASN A 164 -4.94 -1.02 -6.65
C ASN A 164 -4.39 -1.57 -5.32
N LEU A 165 -3.63 -0.73 -4.61
CA LEU A 165 -3.06 -1.05 -3.30
C LEU A 165 -3.75 -0.32 -2.15
N ASN A 166 -5.08 -0.21 -2.19
CA ASN A 166 -5.84 0.46 -1.12
C ASN A 166 -5.67 -0.23 0.24
N TRP A 167 -5.63 -1.56 0.26
CA TRP A 167 -5.40 -2.30 1.50
C TRP A 167 -4.03 -1.98 2.13
N LEU A 168 -2.98 -1.86 1.31
CA LEU A 168 -1.64 -1.50 1.76
C LEU A 168 -1.61 -0.04 2.21
N LYS A 169 -2.41 0.84 1.61
CA LYS A 169 -2.64 2.20 2.12
C LYS A 169 -3.23 2.15 3.54
N HIS A 170 -4.25 1.33 3.80
CA HIS A 170 -4.82 1.17 5.15
C HIS A 170 -3.81 0.59 6.14
N LEU A 171 -3.05 -0.44 5.75
CA LEU A 171 -1.95 -0.99 6.56
C LEU A 171 -0.92 0.11 6.90
N THR A 172 -0.53 0.91 5.92
CA THR A 172 0.44 2.00 6.10
C THR A 172 -0.10 3.09 7.02
N ILE A 173 -1.41 3.40 6.97
CA ILE A 173 -2.05 4.32 7.92
C ILE A 173 -1.96 3.75 9.34
N GLY A 174 -2.29 2.47 9.54
CA GLY A 174 -2.18 1.82 10.85
C GLY A 174 -0.75 1.85 11.41
N LEU A 175 0.25 1.56 10.57
CA LEU A 175 1.66 1.68 10.95
C LEU A 175 2.06 3.12 11.28
N SER A 176 1.53 4.10 10.55
CA SER A 176 1.77 5.52 10.83
C SER A 176 1.22 5.92 12.20
N VAL A 177 0.05 5.39 12.59
CA VAL A 177 -0.54 5.62 13.93
C VAL A 177 0.34 5.01 15.01
N ILE A 178 0.79 3.76 14.85
CA ILE A 178 1.68 3.10 15.82
C ILE A 178 2.96 3.91 16.01
N TRP A 179 3.65 4.27 14.92
CA TRP A 179 4.86 5.07 15.01
C TRP A 179 4.60 6.48 15.53
N GLY A 180 3.43 7.06 15.27
CA GLY A 180 2.98 8.31 15.89
C GLY A 180 2.86 8.19 17.41
N VAL A 181 2.27 7.11 17.91
CA VAL A 181 2.21 6.81 19.36
C VAL A 181 3.61 6.65 19.95
N VAL A 182 4.52 5.98 19.24
CA VAL A 182 5.94 5.85 19.66
C VAL A 182 6.60 7.23 19.73
N VAL A 183 6.44 8.09 18.73
CA VAL A 183 7.04 9.44 18.77
C VAL A 183 6.47 10.25 19.94
N ILE A 184 5.15 10.20 20.14
CA ILE A 184 4.48 10.87 21.25
C ILE A 184 5.01 10.34 22.58
N SER A 185 5.24 9.04 22.74
CA SER A 185 5.77 8.50 23.99
C SER A 185 7.17 9.02 24.32
N TYR A 186 8.03 9.16 23.32
CA TYR A 186 9.35 9.75 23.52
C TYR A 186 9.27 11.24 23.87
N VAL A 187 8.39 12.00 23.22
CA VAL A 187 8.18 13.42 23.52
C VAL A 187 7.63 13.60 24.94
N VAL A 188 6.65 12.79 25.33
CA VAL A 188 6.10 12.80 26.69
C VAL A 188 7.17 12.47 27.70
N HIS A 189 7.97 11.43 27.48
CA HIS A 189 9.06 11.07 28.39
C HIS A 189 10.14 12.16 28.50
N ALA A 190 10.42 12.88 27.41
CA ALA A 190 11.40 13.97 27.40
C ALA A 190 10.91 15.27 28.06
N VAL A 191 9.60 15.52 28.08
CA VAL A 191 9.01 16.80 28.53
C VAL A 191 8.30 16.67 29.89
N ALA A 192 7.67 15.52 30.15
CA ALA A 192 7.02 15.28 31.42
C ALA A 192 8.05 14.84 32.46
N ASP A 193 8.13 15.57 33.57
CA ASP A 193 8.96 15.26 34.75
C ASP A 193 8.49 13.98 35.51
N LYS A 194 7.68 13.15 34.84
CA LYS A 194 7.13 11.89 35.35
C LYS A 194 7.38 10.79 34.32
N ASN A 195 7.77 9.62 34.83
CA ASN A 195 7.84 8.38 34.06
C ASN A 195 6.43 7.89 33.71
N ILE A 196 5.80 8.52 32.73
CA ILE A 196 4.54 8.06 32.17
C ILE A 196 4.84 6.87 31.25
N GLU A 197 4.51 5.66 31.71
CA GLU A 197 4.63 4.45 30.90
C GLU A 197 3.60 4.47 29.77
N MET A 198 4.08 4.53 28.53
CA MET A 198 3.23 4.54 27.33
C MET A 198 3.30 3.25 26.50
N ASP A 199 4.09 2.27 26.94
CA ASP A 199 4.31 1.02 26.21
C ASP A 199 3.00 0.25 25.99
N GLY A 200 2.08 0.28 26.97
CA GLY A 200 0.74 -0.29 26.83
C GLY A 200 -0.04 0.26 25.63
N PHE A 201 0.07 1.55 25.33
CA PHE A 201 -0.61 2.16 24.17
C PHE A 201 0.00 1.70 22.84
N ILE A 202 1.32 1.46 22.79
CA ILE A 202 1.99 0.94 21.61
C ILE A 202 1.48 -0.48 21.32
N TYR A 203 1.42 -1.34 22.34
CA TYR A 203 0.95 -2.72 22.19
C TYR A 203 -0.55 -2.82 21.92
N MET A 204 -1.36 -1.93 22.50
CA MET A 204 -2.78 -1.82 22.17
C MET A 204 -2.95 -1.43 20.69
N SER A 205 -2.18 -0.46 20.21
CA SER A 205 -2.21 -0.04 18.80
C SER A 205 -1.78 -1.18 17.86
N ALA A 206 -0.74 -1.92 18.21
CA ALA A 206 -0.31 -3.10 17.47
C ALA A 206 -1.37 -4.20 17.44
N SER A 207 -2.03 -4.46 18.58
CA SER A 207 -3.12 -5.43 18.67
C SER A 207 -4.30 -5.05 17.78
N VAL A 208 -4.75 -3.79 17.84
CA VAL A 208 -5.80 -3.26 16.96
C VAL A 208 -5.44 -3.45 15.49
N LEU A 209 -4.18 -3.23 15.11
CA LEU A 209 -3.71 -3.44 13.74
C LEU A 209 -3.82 -4.93 13.32
N ILE A 210 -3.35 -5.86 14.16
CA ILE A 210 -3.44 -7.31 13.89
C ILE A 210 -4.90 -7.75 13.72
N TYR A 211 -5.79 -7.33 14.64
CA TYR A 211 -7.22 -7.64 14.58
C TYR A 211 -7.87 -7.02 13.33
N SER A 212 -7.51 -5.78 12.98
CA SER A 212 -8.02 -5.09 11.79
C SER A 212 -7.61 -5.82 10.51
N ILE A 213 -6.34 -6.22 10.40
CA ILE A 213 -5.85 -7.02 9.27
C ILE A 213 -6.62 -8.33 9.19
N GLY A 214 -6.71 -9.07 10.30
CA GLY A 214 -7.39 -10.36 10.29
C GLY A 214 -8.88 -10.28 10.00
N TYR A 215 -9.56 -9.25 10.49
CA TYR A 215 -10.96 -8.99 10.17
C TYR A 215 -11.14 -8.64 8.68
N LEU A 216 -10.27 -7.80 8.12
CA LEU A 216 -10.28 -7.47 6.70
C LEU A 216 -9.99 -8.69 5.82
N SER A 217 -9.06 -9.56 6.24
CA SER A 217 -8.78 -10.83 5.56
C SER A 217 -10.00 -11.74 5.46
N LEU A 218 -10.87 -11.74 6.48
CA LEU A 218 -12.06 -12.59 6.53
C LEU A 218 -13.29 -11.96 5.84
N ARG A 219 -13.50 -10.65 5.99
CA ARG A 219 -14.68 -9.95 5.45
C ARG A 219 -14.53 -9.46 4.02
N GLN A 220 -13.32 -9.29 3.54
CA GLN A 220 -13.03 -8.84 2.17
C GLN A 220 -12.06 -9.83 1.52
N PRO A 221 -12.49 -11.09 1.27
CA PRO A 221 -11.65 -12.07 0.60
C PRO A 221 -11.17 -11.55 -0.74
N GLN A 222 -11.95 -10.70 -1.44
CA GLN A 222 -11.53 -10.03 -2.67
C GLN A 222 -10.27 -9.15 -2.51
N ILE A 223 -10.07 -8.46 -1.39
CA ILE A 223 -8.86 -7.67 -1.15
C ILE A 223 -7.65 -8.60 -0.97
N PHE A 224 -7.85 -9.71 -0.27
CA PHE A 224 -6.82 -10.72 -0.10
C PHE A 224 -6.62 -11.54 -1.38
N ASP A 225 -7.66 -11.79 -2.18
CA ASP A 225 -7.60 -12.43 -3.49
C ASP A 225 -6.91 -11.52 -4.52
N GLN A 226 -7.00 -10.20 -4.39
CA GLN A 226 -6.18 -9.25 -5.16
C GLN A 226 -4.69 -9.31 -4.76
N VAL A 227 -4.40 -9.54 -3.48
CA VAL A 227 -3.02 -9.80 -2.97
C VAL A 227 -2.53 -11.19 -3.37
N ILE A 228 -3.44 -12.17 -3.42
CA ILE A 228 -3.17 -13.60 -3.59
C ILE A 228 -3.20 -14.01 -5.06
N ASN A 229 -3.94 -13.39 -5.98
CA ASN A 229 -4.06 -13.83 -7.39
C ASN A 229 -3.45 -12.84 -8.40
N LYS A 230 -2.54 -11.97 -7.95
CA LYS A 230 -1.90 -10.90 -8.74
C LYS A 230 -0.94 -11.40 -9.84
N SER A 231 -1.13 -12.58 -10.42
CA SER A 231 -0.25 -13.16 -11.45
C SER A 231 -0.68 -12.88 -12.88
N GLU A 232 -1.97 -12.62 -13.15
CA GLU A 232 -2.45 -12.48 -14.54
C GLU A 232 -2.59 -11.02 -15.01
N GLU A 233 -2.79 -10.06 -14.10
CA GLU A 233 -3.03 -8.64 -14.43
C GLU A 233 -1.97 -7.70 -13.83
N ARG A 234 -0.69 -8.11 -13.78
CA ARG A 234 0.36 -7.16 -13.34
C ARG A 234 0.53 -6.09 -14.40
N PRO A 235 0.59 -4.81 -14.00
CA PRO A 235 1.10 -3.78 -14.88
C PRO A 235 2.49 -4.17 -15.34
N GLU A 236 2.63 -4.50 -16.63
CA GLU A 236 3.93 -4.59 -17.24
C GLU A 236 4.64 -3.27 -16.91
N PRO A 237 5.88 -3.33 -16.38
CA PRO A 237 6.67 -2.12 -16.34
C PRO A 237 6.78 -1.64 -17.79
N GLU A 238 6.75 -0.33 -18.03
CA GLU A 238 7.31 0.21 -19.26
C GLU A 238 8.71 -0.42 -19.39
N ARG A 239 8.81 -1.44 -20.25
CA ARG A 239 10.06 -2.09 -20.55
C ARG A 239 10.84 -0.96 -21.18
N LYS A 240 11.84 -0.42 -20.47
CA LYS A 240 12.86 0.38 -21.11
C LYS A 240 13.47 -0.54 -22.15
N THR A 241 13.00 -0.43 -23.38
CA THR A 241 13.58 -1.06 -24.55
C THR A 241 15.01 -0.55 -24.57
N LYS A 242 15.94 -1.35 -24.06
CA LYS A 242 17.35 -1.08 -24.22
C LYS A 242 17.64 -1.29 -25.70
N THR A 243 17.90 -0.17 -26.36
CA THR A 243 18.68 -0.05 -27.59
C THR A 243 18.03 -0.61 -28.85
N ALA A 244 17.15 0.20 -29.44
CA ALA A 244 17.26 0.49 -30.88
C ALA A 244 17.38 2.02 -31.00
N GLU A 245 18.48 2.43 -31.62
CA GLU A 245 18.91 3.79 -31.95
C GLU A 245 17.80 4.83 -32.14
N ILE A 246 17.73 5.82 -31.26
CA ILE A 246 17.40 7.21 -31.63
C ILE A 246 18.32 8.12 -30.82
N THR A 247 19.44 8.45 -31.43
CA THR A 247 20.16 9.71 -31.19
C THR A 247 19.17 10.88 -31.34
N SER A 248 19.25 11.84 -30.42
CA SER A 248 18.55 13.14 -30.39
C SER A 248 17.02 13.13 -30.44
N TYR A 249 16.37 13.23 -29.26
CA TYR A 249 15.28 14.18 -28.98
C TYR A 249 15.30 14.47 -27.47
N GLN A 250 16.39 15.09 -27.02
CA GLN A 250 16.40 15.81 -25.76
C GLN A 250 15.70 17.14 -26.01
N LYS A 251 14.64 17.41 -25.24
CA LYS A 251 13.66 18.51 -25.35
C LYS A 251 12.63 18.33 -26.48
N SER A 252 11.59 17.54 -26.24
CA SER A 252 10.33 17.70 -26.97
C SER A 252 9.21 18.00 -25.99
N GLY A 253 8.88 19.28 -25.81
CA GLY A 253 7.45 19.56 -25.78
C GLY A 253 6.94 19.11 -27.15
N LEU A 254 5.93 18.24 -27.21
CA LEU A 254 5.19 18.02 -28.45
C LEU A 254 4.96 19.40 -29.08
N ALA A 255 5.36 19.60 -30.34
CA ALA A 255 5.08 20.84 -31.03
C ALA A 255 3.58 21.10 -30.88
N ASP A 256 3.19 22.31 -30.46
CA ASP A 256 1.81 22.61 -30.02
C ASP A 256 0.76 22.19 -31.06
N THR A 257 1.14 22.24 -32.34
CA THR A 257 0.37 21.78 -33.50
C THR A 257 0.16 20.26 -33.54
N GLU A 258 1.18 19.46 -33.25
CA GLU A 258 1.12 18.00 -33.21
C GLU A 258 0.34 17.51 -31.99
N ALA A 259 0.56 18.13 -30.82
CA ALA A 259 -0.23 17.86 -29.62
C ALA A 259 -1.73 18.13 -29.84
N LYS A 260 -2.06 19.22 -30.52
CA LYS A 260 -3.45 19.57 -30.85
C LYS A 260 -4.07 18.57 -31.83
N SER A 261 -3.35 18.19 -32.88
CA SER A 261 -3.82 17.17 -33.84
C SER A 261 -4.10 15.83 -33.15
N HIS A 262 -3.20 15.37 -32.28
CA HIS A 262 -3.40 14.15 -31.52
C HIS A 262 -4.58 14.25 -30.54
N LEU A 263 -4.78 15.40 -29.90
CA LEU A 263 -5.93 15.64 -29.03
C LEU A 263 -7.25 15.60 -29.81
N ASP A 264 -7.31 16.26 -30.98
CA ASP A 264 -8.51 16.26 -31.82
C ASP A 264 -8.84 14.85 -32.32
N ASN A 265 -7.84 14.07 -32.71
CA ASN A 265 -8.01 12.67 -33.10
C ASN A 265 -8.47 11.79 -31.93
N LEU A 266 -7.91 12.00 -30.73
CA LEU A 266 -8.35 11.33 -29.51
C LEU A 266 -9.84 11.63 -29.24
N LEU A 267 -10.23 12.89 -29.21
CA LEU A 267 -11.62 13.29 -28.93
C LEU A 267 -12.58 12.73 -29.98
N ARG A 268 -12.22 12.79 -31.26
CA ARG A 268 -13.01 12.18 -32.35
C ARG A 268 -13.19 10.67 -32.14
N MET A 269 -12.11 9.94 -31.83
CA MET A 269 -12.18 8.49 -31.58
C MET A 269 -13.05 8.17 -30.36
N MET A 270 -13.03 9.01 -29.33
CA MET A 270 -13.91 8.83 -28.18
C MET A 270 -15.39 8.95 -28.58
N ASP A 271 -15.73 9.87 -29.48
CA ASP A 271 -17.12 10.06 -29.92
C ASP A 271 -17.58 8.99 -30.93
N THR A 272 -16.73 8.58 -31.87
CA THR A 272 -17.10 7.63 -32.95
C THR A 272 -17.00 6.17 -32.51
N ASP A 273 -15.85 5.77 -31.96
CA ASP A 273 -15.50 4.37 -31.74
C ASP A 273 -15.83 3.91 -30.32
N LYS A 274 -16.07 4.88 -29.42
CA LYS A 274 -16.41 4.68 -28.00
C LYS A 274 -15.54 3.62 -27.30
N PRO A 275 -14.20 3.69 -27.37
CA PRO A 275 -13.31 2.68 -26.79
C PRO A 275 -13.46 2.56 -25.27
N TYR A 276 -13.99 3.58 -24.60
CA TYR A 276 -14.28 3.58 -23.16
C TYR A 276 -15.30 2.53 -22.72
N LEU A 277 -16.12 1.99 -23.63
CA LEU A 277 -17.05 0.88 -23.34
C LEU A 277 -16.31 -0.43 -23.03
N ASN A 278 -15.06 -0.58 -23.47
CA ASN A 278 -14.23 -1.71 -23.08
C ASN A 278 -13.75 -1.51 -21.63
N CYS A 279 -14.13 -2.41 -20.73
CA CYS A 279 -13.78 -2.36 -19.31
C CYS A 279 -12.29 -2.61 -19.04
N ASP A 280 -11.60 -3.28 -19.94
CA ASP A 280 -10.17 -3.64 -19.86
C ASP A 280 -9.27 -2.66 -20.63
N LEU A 281 -9.83 -1.55 -21.12
CA LEU A 281 -9.07 -0.55 -21.87
C LEU A 281 -7.87 -0.03 -21.05
N THR A 282 -6.69 -0.10 -21.65
CA THR A 282 -5.45 0.47 -21.12
C THR A 282 -4.97 1.65 -21.96
N LEU A 283 -4.13 2.52 -21.36
CA LEU A 283 -3.47 3.63 -22.05
C LEU A 283 -2.70 3.12 -23.27
N ARG A 284 -2.03 1.98 -23.12
CA ARG A 284 -1.26 1.37 -24.20
C ARG A 284 -2.15 0.97 -25.38
N ASN A 285 -3.26 0.29 -25.12
CA ASN A 285 -4.17 -0.11 -26.20
C ASN A 285 -4.79 1.10 -26.90
N LEU A 286 -5.10 2.17 -26.16
CA LEU A 286 -5.62 3.39 -26.77
C LEU A 286 -4.55 4.12 -27.60
N ALA A 287 -3.31 4.17 -27.10
CA ALA A 287 -2.18 4.76 -27.82
C ALA A 287 -1.87 3.99 -29.12
N GLU A 288 -1.91 2.66 -29.07
CA GLU A 288 -1.76 1.80 -30.25
C GLU A 288 -2.86 2.07 -31.29
N LYS A 289 -4.13 2.22 -30.87
CA LYS A 289 -5.24 2.58 -31.77
C LYS A 289 -5.10 3.97 -32.41
N LEU A 290 -4.51 4.92 -31.68
CA LEU A 290 -4.26 6.29 -32.14
C LEU A 290 -2.95 6.43 -32.92
N SER A 291 -2.16 5.35 -33.07
CA SER A 291 -0.83 5.38 -33.67
C SER A 291 0.12 6.39 -33.01
N VAL A 292 0.02 6.55 -31.69
CA VAL A 292 0.89 7.42 -30.88
C VAL A 292 1.63 6.61 -29.82
N SER A 293 2.72 7.15 -29.28
CA SER A 293 3.40 6.52 -28.15
C SER A 293 2.53 6.63 -26.87
N PRO A 294 2.54 5.63 -25.98
CA PRO A 294 1.87 5.74 -24.67
C PRO A 294 2.35 6.95 -23.85
N HIS A 295 3.62 7.33 -24.01
CA HIS A 295 4.20 8.50 -23.36
C HIS A 295 3.52 9.79 -23.85
N ASN A 296 3.42 9.99 -25.17
CA ASN A 296 2.79 11.18 -25.76
C ASN A 296 1.32 11.27 -25.37
N LEU A 297 0.59 10.14 -25.39
CA LEU A 297 -0.82 10.13 -24.96
C LEU A 297 -0.95 10.51 -23.48
N SER A 298 -0.12 9.95 -22.61
CA SER A 298 -0.09 10.33 -21.18
C SER A 298 0.24 11.82 -21.00
N GLU A 299 1.19 12.35 -21.76
CA GLU A 299 1.56 13.77 -21.73
C GLU A 299 0.39 14.65 -22.16
N ILE A 300 -0.31 14.32 -23.25
CA ILE A 300 -1.49 15.06 -23.73
C ILE A 300 -2.59 15.07 -22.67
N LEU A 301 -2.91 13.91 -22.09
CA LEU A 301 -3.93 13.80 -21.05
C LEU A 301 -3.58 14.64 -19.81
N ASN A 302 -2.34 14.57 -19.35
CA ASN A 302 -1.91 15.29 -18.15
C ASN A 302 -1.75 16.81 -18.38
N THR A 303 -1.30 17.24 -19.55
CA THR A 303 -0.97 18.66 -19.81
C THR A 303 -2.10 19.44 -20.46
N ARG A 304 -2.88 18.83 -21.36
CA ARG A 304 -3.96 19.52 -22.12
C ARG A 304 -5.34 19.26 -21.53
N ILE A 305 -5.60 18.04 -21.05
CA ILE A 305 -6.89 17.69 -20.44
C ILE A 305 -6.85 17.84 -18.92
N ASN A 306 -5.65 17.87 -18.31
CA ASN A 306 -5.42 17.91 -16.87
C ASN A 306 -6.10 16.73 -16.13
N GLN A 307 -6.05 15.55 -16.74
CA GLN A 307 -6.63 14.32 -16.19
C GLN A 307 -5.68 13.14 -16.41
N ASN A 308 -5.63 12.21 -15.46
CA ASN A 308 -5.02 10.91 -15.71
C ASN A 308 -5.94 10.04 -16.58
N PHE A 309 -5.39 9.01 -17.21
CA PHE A 309 -6.11 8.08 -18.07
C PHE A 309 -7.37 7.49 -17.42
N TYR A 310 -7.26 7.04 -16.17
CA TYR A 310 -8.39 6.49 -15.42
C TYR A 310 -9.54 7.48 -15.28
N ASP A 311 -9.25 8.72 -14.88
CA ASP A 311 -10.27 9.76 -14.71
C ASP A 311 -10.85 10.19 -16.08
N PHE A 312 -10.02 10.27 -17.11
CA PHE A 312 -10.44 10.60 -18.47
C PHE A 312 -11.45 9.60 -19.02
N ILE A 313 -11.12 8.30 -19.00
CA ILE A 313 -12.01 7.25 -19.52
C ILE A 313 -13.30 7.17 -18.70
N ASN A 314 -13.20 7.22 -17.37
CA ASN A 314 -14.37 7.09 -16.51
C ASN A 314 -15.32 8.29 -16.60
N ARG A 315 -14.83 9.49 -16.96
CA ARG A 315 -15.70 10.62 -17.31
C ARG A 315 -16.60 10.26 -18.49
N TYR A 316 -16.05 9.70 -19.57
CA TYR A 316 -16.83 9.28 -20.74
C TYR A 316 -17.84 8.18 -20.39
N ARG A 317 -17.45 7.21 -19.56
CA ARG A 317 -18.38 6.17 -19.08
C ARG A 317 -19.57 6.74 -18.31
N VAL A 318 -19.33 7.75 -17.46
CA VAL A 318 -20.42 8.44 -16.74
C VAL A 318 -21.34 9.19 -17.68
N GLU A 319 -20.79 9.92 -18.66
CA GLU A 319 -21.60 10.64 -19.65
C GLU A 319 -22.44 9.69 -20.51
N GLU A 320 -21.90 8.52 -20.90
CA GLU A 320 -22.66 7.50 -21.61
C GLU A 320 -23.81 6.94 -20.76
N VAL A 321 -23.59 6.68 -19.46
CA VAL A 321 -24.68 6.28 -18.55
C VAL A 321 -25.75 7.37 -18.48
N LYS A 322 -25.36 8.65 -18.37
CA LYS A 322 -26.32 9.77 -18.33
C LYS A 322 -27.14 9.84 -19.62
N ARG A 323 -26.48 9.70 -20.78
CA ARG A 323 -27.12 9.67 -22.11
C ARG A 323 -28.16 8.55 -22.19
N ARG A 324 -27.77 7.31 -21.86
CA ARG A 324 -28.67 6.15 -21.87
C ARG A 324 -29.84 6.28 -20.89
N LEU A 325 -29.62 6.89 -19.73
CA LEU A 325 -30.71 7.16 -18.78
C LEU A 325 -31.72 8.19 -19.29
N ALA A 326 -31.28 9.16 -20.10
CA ALA A 326 -32.15 10.16 -20.71
C ALA A 326 -32.96 9.62 -21.90
N GLU A 327 -32.43 8.64 -22.64
CA GLU A 327 -33.04 8.05 -23.84
C GLU A 327 -34.15 7.00 -23.55
N ASN A 328 -34.80 7.08 -22.39
CA ASN A 328 -35.86 6.14 -21.93
C ASN A 328 -35.43 4.65 -21.80
N GLU A 329 -34.16 4.30 -21.98
CA GLU A 329 -33.67 2.95 -21.67
C GLU A 329 -33.70 2.64 -20.16
N SER A 330 -33.86 3.67 -19.33
CA SER A 330 -34.02 3.55 -17.88
C SER A 330 -35.20 2.64 -17.50
N GLN A 331 -36.26 2.57 -18.31
CA GLN A 331 -37.42 1.71 -18.05
C GLN A 331 -37.21 0.25 -18.47
N LYS A 332 -36.30 0.00 -19.43
CA LYS A 332 -36.05 -1.35 -20.00
C LYS A 332 -34.95 -2.11 -19.29
N TYR A 333 -33.93 -1.40 -18.80
CA TYR A 333 -32.75 -2.01 -18.21
C TYR A 333 -32.53 -1.59 -16.76
N SER A 334 -31.94 -2.51 -16.00
CA SER A 334 -31.47 -2.19 -14.66
C SER A 334 -30.32 -1.19 -14.73
N LEU A 335 -30.20 -0.33 -13.72
CA LEU A 335 -29.14 0.68 -13.65
C LEU A 335 -27.73 0.05 -13.67
N ILE A 336 -27.61 -1.17 -13.14
CA ILE A 336 -26.35 -1.91 -13.15
C ILE A 336 -26.02 -2.48 -14.54
N ALA A 337 -27.02 -2.91 -15.32
CA ALA A 337 -26.82 -3.36 -16.69
C ALA A 337 -26.33 -2.20 -17.58
N ILE A 338 -26.97 -1.02 -17.46
CA ILE A 338 -26.54 0.20 -18.16
C ILE A 338 -25.09 0.54 -17.79
N ALA A 339 -24.71 0.41 -16.51
CA ALA A 339 -23.34 0.66 -16.09
C ALA A 339 -22.34 -0.34 -16.70
N PHE A 340 -22.64 -1.64 -16.71
CA PHE A 340 -21.76 -2.65 -17.28
C PHE A 340 -21.57 -2.46 -18.78
N ASP A 341 -22.65 -2.22 -19.52
CA ASP A 341 -22.58 -1.91 -20.94
C ASP A 341 -21.83 -0.60 -21.22
N SER A 342 -21.82 0.34 -20.27
CA SER A 342 -21.05 1.59 -20.36
C SER A 342 -19.56 1.40 -19.97
N GLY A 343 -19.10 0.17 -19.78
CA GLY A 343 -17.70 -0.19 -19.55
C GLY A 343 -17.27 -0.25 -18.08
N PHE A 344 -18.19 -0.17 -17.11
CA PHE A 344 -17.86 -0.44 -15.71
C PHE A 344 -17.72 -1.95 -15.46
N ASN A 345 -16.71 -2.38 -14.71
CA ASN A 345 -16.51 -3.81 -14.37
C ASN A 345 -17.09 -4.18 -12.99
N SER A 346 -17.63 -3.22 -12.24
CA SER A 346 -18.27 -3.49 -10.95
C SER A 346 -19.27 -2.40 -10.54
N LYS A 347 -20.21 -2.80 -9.68
CA LYS A 347 -21.18 -1.91 -9.04
C LYS A 347 -20.50 -0.88 -8.12
N SER A 348 -19.43 -1.28 -7.43
CA SER A 348 -18.69 -0.43 -6.49
C SER A 348 -18.00 0.71 -7.22
N ALA A 349 -17.27 0.40 -8.30
CA ALA A 349 -16.60 1.36 -9.16
C ALA A 349 -17.62 2.34 -9.73
N PHE A 350 -18.69 1.80 -10.33
CA PHE A 350 -19.76 2.60 -10.91
C PHE A 350 -20.33 3.61 -9.91
N ASN A 351 -20.79 3.16 -8.74
CA ASN A 351 -21.37 4.05 -7.74
C ASN A 351 -20.39 5.14 -7.29
N THR A 352 -19.13 4.77 -7.05
CA THR A 352 -18.10 5.70 -6.56
C THR A 352 -17.75 6.75 -7.61
N ILE A 353 -17.52 6.32 -8.85
CA ILE A 353 -17.14 7.17 -9.96
C ILE A 353 -18.31 8.07 -10.36
N PHE A 354 -19.51 7.52 -10.50
CA PHE A 354 -20.69 8.30 -10.87
C PHE A 354 -20.96 9.40 -9.84
N LYS A 355 -20.91 9.08 -8.53
CA LYS A 355 -21.04 10.08 -7.48
C LYS A 355 -19.92 11.12 -7.50
N LYS A 356 -18.67 10.71 -7.76
CA LYS A 356 -17.54 11.63 -7.91
C LYS A 356 -17.75 12.65 -9.04
N HIS A 357 -18.31 12.22 -10.18
CA HIS A 357 -18.48 13.09 -11.35
C HIS A 357 -19.79 13.89 -11.34
N THR A 358 -20.86 13.38 -10.71
CA THR A 358 -22.20 14.00 -10.74
C THR A 358 -22.63 14.61 -9.41
N GLY A 359 -21.92 14.35 -8.30
CA GLY A 359 -22.29 14.77 -6.95
C GLY A 359 -23.43 13.95 -6.31
N THR A 360 -24.16 13.14 -7.07
CA THR A 360 -25.32 12.37 -6.61
C THR A 360 -25.13 10.87 -6.86
N THR A 361 -25.88 10.03 -6.14
CA THR A 361 -25.84 8.58 -6.43
C THR A 361 -26.56 8.27 -7.75
N PRO A 362 -26.17 7.20 -8.47
CA PRO A 362 -26.86 6.79 -9.69
C PRO A 362 -28.39 6.65 -9.53
N SER A 363 -28.83 6.11 -8.40
CA SER A 363 -30.25 5.91 -8.11
C SER A 363 -30.99 7.23 -7.87
N GLN A 364 -30.34 8.21 -7.23
CA GLN A 364 -30.90 9.56 -7.07
C GLN A 364 -31.01 10.27 -8.42
N TYR A 365 -29.95 10.20 -9.24
CA TYR A 365 -29.95 10.81 -10.57
C TYR A 365 -31.06 10.25 -11.46
N ARG A 366 -31.27 8.92 -11.45
CA ARG A 366 -32.37 8.29 -12.17
C ARG A 366 -33.74 8.82 -11.71
N LYS A 367 -33.96 8.96 -10.40
CA LYS A 367 -35.22 9.50 -9.85
C LYS A 367 -35.47 10.96 -10.21
N GLN A 368 -34.45 11.73 -10.58
CA GLN A 368 -34.62 13.12 -11.03
C GLN A 368 -35.02 13.21 -12.51
N LEU A 369 -34.77 12.15 -13.29
CA LEU A 369 -35.13 12.05 -14.71
C LEU A 369 -36.49 11.38 -14.94
N THR A 370 -37.02 10.69 -13.93
CA THR A 370 -38.33 10.04 -13.95
C THR A 370 -39.33 10.91 -13.22
#